data_AF-A0A0M0T7E8-F1
#
_entry.id   AF-A0A0M0T7E8-F1
#
_cell.length_a   1.000
_cell.length_b   1.000
_cell.length_c   1.000
_cell.angle_alpha   90.00
_cell.angle_beta   90.00
_cell.angle_gamma   90.00
#
_symmetry.space_group_name_H-M   'P 1'
#
loop_
_entity.id
_entity.type
_entity.pdbx_description
1 polymer ?
#
loop_
_entity_poly.entity_id
_entity_poly.type
_entity_poly.pdbx_seq_one_letter_code
_entity_poly.pdbx_strand_id
1 'polypeptide(L)' 'MKFSKKKSGLLLLSFVMTGCVNNTTGSTAPAFCDIASPIYIGKEDTLTDLTARNILTYNLIGYRLCGWKKSSKN' A
#
# COMPACT_ATOMS: atom_id res chain seq x y z
N MET A 1 -35.64 -45.74 -32.50
CA MET A 1 -35.37 -44.40 -33.09
C MET A 1 -34.31 -43.71 -32.24
N LYS A 2 -33.23 -43.22 -32.87
CA LYS A 2 -32.04 -42.64 -32.22
C LYS A 2 -32.37 -41.22 -31.72
N PHE A 3 -32.30 -40.99 -30.41
CA PHE A 3 -32.31 -39.64 -29.85
C PHE A 3 -30.87 -39.08 -29.84
N SER A 4 -30.68 -38.03 -30.63
CA SER A 4 -29.42 -37.34 -30.89
C SER A 4 -28.81 -36.72 -29.63
N LYS A 5 -27.55 -37.09 -29.33
CA LYS A 5 -26.67 -36.40 -28.39
C LYS A 5 -26.36 -35.00 -28.94
N LYS A 6 -27.10 -33.99 -28.51
CA LYS A 6 -26.85 -32.58 -28.88
C LYS A 6 -25.70 -32.06 -28.00
N LYS A 7 -24.65 -31.60 -28.67
CA LYS A 7 -23.36 -31.15 -28.14
C LYS A 7 -23.57 -29.98 -27.17
N SER A 8 -23.55 -30.25 -25.87
CA SER A 8 -23.52 -29.25 -24.81
C SER A 8 -22.07 -29.07 -24.37
N GLY A 9 -21.28 -28.39 -25.19
CA GLY A 9 -19.85 -28.21 -24.96
C GLY A 9 -19.36 -26.93 -25.61
N LEU A 10 -19.77 -25.77 -25.07
CA LEU A 10 -19.20 -24.48 -25.50
C LEU A 10 -19.35 -23.34 -24.46
N LEU A 11 -19.28 -23.63 -23.15
CA LEU A 11 -19.50 -22.56 -22.15
C LEU A 11 -18.55 -22.63 -20.95
N LEU A 12 -17.28 -22.99 -21.18
CA LEU A 12 -16.24 -23.01 -20.13
C LEU A 12 -14.89 -22.51 -20.66
N LEU A 13 -14.87 -21.35 -21.33
CA LEU A 13 -13.63 -20.78 -21.90
C LEU A 13 -13.41 -19.30 -21.58
N SER A 14 -13.94 -18.78 -20.48
CA SER A 14 -13.78 -17.37 -20.10
C SER A 14 -13.18 -17.11 -18.70
N PHE A 15 -12.77 -18.14 -17.95
CA PHE A 15 -12.32 -17.98 -16.56
C PHE A 15 -10.81 -18.10 -16.30
N VAL A 16 -9.98 -18.13 -17.35
CA VAL A 16 -8.51 -18.19 -17.21
C VAL A 16 -7.89 -16.79 -17.30
N MET A 17 -8.34 -15.86 -16.46
CA MET A 17 -7.60 -14.63 -16.16
C MET A 17 -7.53 -14.35 -14.66
N THR A 18 -7.50 -15.40 -13.83
CA THR A 18 -6.98 -15.27 -12.46
C THR A 18 -5.46 -15.34 -12.53
N GLY A 19 -4.82 -14.21 -12.83
CA GLY A 19 -3.38 -14.08 -12.64
C GLY A 19 -3.05 -14.20 -11.16
N CYS A 20 -2.06 -15.01 -10.80
CA CYS A 20 -1.50 -14.98 -9.46
C CYS A 20 -0.84 -13.62 -9.25
N VAL A 21 -1.33 -12.83 -8.28
CA VAL A 21 -0.56 -11.69 -7.78
C VAL A 21 0.72 -12.27 -7.18
N ASN A 22 1.85 -12.09 -7.86
CA ASN A 22 3.13 -12.54 -7.34
C ASN A 22 3.50 -11.63 -6.18
N ASN A 23 3.28 -12.11 -4.97
CA ASN A 23 3.65 -11.46 -3.72
C ASN A 23 5.18 -11.35 -3.50
N THR A 24 5.99 -11.45 -4.56
CA THR A 24 7.42 -11.08 -4.53
C THR A 24 7.65 -9.57 -4.40
N THR A 25 6.62 -8.74 -4.48
CA THR A 25 6.65 -7.35 -3.95
C THR A 25 6.27 -7.27 -2.47
N GLY A 26 6.10 -8.41 -1.80
CA GLY A 26 5.52 -8.53 -0.47
C GLY A 26 6.43 -8.24 0.72
N SER A 27 7.63 -7.68 0.52
CA SER A 27 8.49 -7.33 1.65
C SER A 27 9.52 -6.23 1.36
N THR A 28 9.37 -5.46 0.27
CA THR A 28 10.20 -4.29 0.05
C THR A 28 9.44 -3.08 0.56
N ALA A 29 10.01 -2.36 1.52
CA ALA A 29 9.43 -1.10 1.97
C ALA A 29 9.20 -0.18 0.75
N PRO A 30 8.14 0.66 0.74
CA PRO A 30 7.96 1.63 -0.32
C PRO A 30 9.26 2.42 -0.54
N ALA A 31 9.64 2.73 -1.78
CA ALA A 31 10.87 3.48 -2.09
C ALA A 31 10.96 4.83 -1.32
N PHE A 32 9.82 5.37 -0.91
CA PHE A 32 9.72 6.49 0.01
C PHE A 32 10.51 6.26 1.32
N CYS A 33 10.41 5.07 1.92
CA CYS A 33 11.06 4.76 3.19
C CYS A 33 12.59 4.74 3.10
N ASP A 34 13.16 4.56 1.91
CA ASP A 34 14.62 4.53 1.70
C ASP A 34 15.23 5.94 1.64
N ILE A 35 14.43 6.96 1.29
CA ILE A 35 14.91 8.32 1.04
C ILE A 35 14.39 9.36 2.04
N ALA A 36 13.48 8.96 2.94
CA ALA A 36 12.79 9.88 3.84
C ALA A 36 12.90 9.43 5.31
N SER A 37 12.72 10.39 6.22
CA SER A 37 12.83 10.16 7.67
C SER A 37 11.86 11.07 8.43
N PRO A 38 11.52 10.76 9.70
CA PRO A 38 10.57 11.57 10.47
C PRO A 38 10.99 13.04 10.59
N ILE A 39 10.03 13.93 10.48
CA ILE A 39 10.23 15.36 10.72
C ILE A 39 9.93 15.64 12.19
N TYR A 40 10.93 16.12 12.94
CA TYR A 40 10.78 16.50 14.34
C TYR A 40 10.68 18.02 14.48
N ILE A 41 9.65 18.47 15.20
CA ILE A 41 9.37 19.88 15.43
C ILE A 41 10.03 20.31 16.76
N GLY A 42 10.91 21.30 16.66
CA GLY A 42 11.56 21.99 17.78
C GLY A 42 10.60 22.93 18.51
N LYS A 43 11.00 23.39 19.71
CA LYS A 43 10.19 24.34 20.49
C LYS A 43 10.12 25.73 19.84
N GLU A 44 11.17 26.10 19.10
CA GLU A 44 11.31 27.40 18.45
C GLU A 44 10.71 27.44 17.04
N ASP A 45 10.22 26.30 16.52
CA ASP A 45 9.65 26.22 15.18
C ASP A 45 8.27 26.89 15.14
N THR A 46 8.10 27.86 14.25
CA THR A 46 6.79 28.49 14.00
C THR A 46 6.19 27.93 12.72
N LEU A 47 5.05 27.25 12.84
CA LEU A 47 4.35 26.60 11.72
C LEU A 47 2.99 27.23 11.50
N THR A 48 2.57 27.32 10.23
CA THR A 48 1.16 27.51 9.92
C THR A 48 0.38 26.23 10.21
N ASP A 49 -0.93 26.35 10.45
CA ASP A 49 -1.78 25.19 10.71
C ASP A 49 -1.75 24.16 9.57
N LEU A 50 -1.74 24.63 8.31
CA LEU A 50 -1.63 23.77 7.14
C LEU A 50 -0.31 22.98 7.12
N THR A 51 0.81 23.64 7.41
CA THR A 51 2.12 22.97 7.44
C THR A 51 2.19 21.95 8.58
N ALA A 52 1.66 22.28 9.76
CA ALA A 52 1.60 21.35 10.89
C ALA A 52 0.79 20.08 10.54
N ARG A 53 -0.36 20.23 9.87
CA ARG A 53 -1.18 19.10 9.40
C ARG A 53 -0.46 18.25 8.36
N ASN A 54 0.26 18.87 7.44
CA ASN A 54 1.04 18.15 6.42
C ASN A 54 2.18 17.34 7.05
N ILE A 55 2.92 17.94 8.00
CA ILE A 55 3.99 17.23 8.73
C ILE A 55 3.43 16.07 9.53
N LEU A 56 2.29 16.26 10.22
CA LEU A 56 1.63 15.19 10.94
C LEU A 56 1.25 14.04 10.00
N THR A 57 0.63 14.35 8.86
CA THR A 57 0.23 13.36 7.86
C THR A 57 1.43 12.59 7.33
N TYR A 58 2.52 13.29 6.99
CA TYR A 58 3.78 12.71 6.54
C TYR A 58 4.36 11.72 7.56
N ASN A 59 4.44 12.13 8.83
CA ASN A 59 4.97 11.28 9.90
C ASN A 59 4.07 10.07 10.20
N LEU A 60 2.74 10.22 10.10
CA LEU A 60 1.80 9.11 10.28
C LEU A 60 1.90 8.09 9.14
N ILE A 61 2.10 8.55 7.91
CA ILE A 61 2.36 7.67 6.76
C ILE A 61 3.64 6.88 6.99
N GLY A 62 4.74 7.54 7.37
CA GLY A 62 6.00 6.86 7.65
C GLY A 62 5.95 5.95 8.90
N TYR A 63 5.17 6.29 9.92
CA TYR A 63 4.90 5.39 11.05
C TYR A 63 4.24 4.08 10.56
N ARG A 64 3.20 4.21 9.71
CA ARG A 64 2.43 3.07 9.21
C ARG A 64 3.21 2.22 8.19
N LEU A 65 3.95 2.85 7.29
CA LEU A 65 4.57 2.18 6.13
C LEU A 65 6.06 1.90 6.31
N CYS A 66 6.78 2.74 7.06
CA CYS A 66 8.24 2.70 7.20
C CYS A 66 8.70 2.29 8.61
N GLY A 67 7.77 2.05 9.55
CA GLY A 67 8.11 1.67 10.93
C GLY A 67 8.78 2.77 11.74
N TRP A 68 8.64 4.04 11.32
CA TRP A 68 9.18 5.18 12.04
C TRP A 68 8.64 5.22 13.47
N LYS A 69 9.49 5.67 14.41
CA LYS A 69 9.11 5.75 15.83
C LYS A 69 8.95 7.19 16.27
N LYS A 70 8.09 7.38 17.27
CA LYS A 70 7.98 8.64 18.01
C LYS A 70 9.31 8.89 18.71
N SER A 71 9.81 10.13 18.63
CA SER A 71 10.97 10.53 19.43
C SER A 71 10.61 10.49 20.91
N SER A 72 11.42 9.79 21.70
CA SER A 72 11.35 9.83 23.16
C SER A 72 12.08 11.08 23.61
N LYS A 73 11.35 12.18 23.82
CA LYS A 73 11.92 13.33 24.54
C LYS A 73 12.09 12.92 26.01
N ASN A 74 13.34 12.84 26.47
CA ASN A 74 13.70 12.99 27.89
C ASN A 74 13.54 14.46 28.29
#